data_AF-A0A8T2WRE3-F1
#
_entry.id   AF-A0A8T2WRE3-F1
#
_cell.length_a   1.000
_cell.length_b   1.000
_cell.length_c   1.000
_cell.angle_alpha   90.00
_cell.angle_beta   90.00
_cell.angle_gamma   90.00
#
_symmetry.space_group_name_H-M   'P 1'
#
loop_
_entity.id
_entity.type
_entity.pdbx_description
1 polymer ?
#
loop_
_entity_poly.entity_id
_entity_poly.type
_entity_poly.pdbx_seq_one_letter_code
_entity_poly.pdbx_strand_id
1 'polypeptide(L)'
;MADLEKKAKEAFIDDHFELAVDLYTQAIALNPANPDLFADRAQANIKLNNFTEAVADASRAIALDASLAKAYLRKGIACMKLEEYQTAKAALEAGASLAPGESRFTNLIKECDECIAEETGGSKNHAADAPVNTVSIKDVEPEDTSSQAPMVIPSKPKYRHEFYQKPEEVVVSIFAKGLQASWISVDFGEQILSVRIEVPGEDGYHFQPRLFGKIIPDKCKYNILSTKVEFRLAKAEPGVHWASLEYNKETAVVQRIAVSSGMSNC
;
A
#
# COMPACT_ATOMS: atom_id res chain seq x y z
N MET A 1 28.81 -6.67 4.69
CA MET A 1 27.75 -5.64 4.66
C MET A 1 28.02 -4.58 3.60
N ALA A 2 29.13 -3.81 3.68
CA ALA A 2 29.48 -2.78 2.69
C ALA A 2 29.60 -3.28 1.23
N ASP A 3 29.98 -4.54 1.02
CA ASP A 3 30.13 -5.12 -0.32
C ASP A 3 28.79 -5.30 -1.07
N LEU A 4 27.72 -5.72 -0.37
CA LEU A 4 26.40 -5.90 -1.00
C LEU A 4 25.76 -4.55 -1.33
N GLU A 5 25.86 -3.57 -0.43
CA GLU A 5 25.35 -2.22 -0.68
C GLU A 5 26.06 -1.58 -1.89
N LYS A 6 27.38 -1.73 -1.98
CA LYS A 6 28.16 -1.22 -3.11
C LYS A 6 27.71 -1.87 -4.42
N LYS A 7 27.60 -3.20 -4.46
CA LYS A 7 27.12 -3.94 -5.63
C LYS A 7 25.69 -3.55 -6.02
N ALA A 8 24.81 -3.31 -5.05
CA ALA A 8 23.45 -2.85 -5.31
C ALA A 8 23.44 -1.47 -5.97
N LYS A 9 24.30 -0.55 -5.49
CA LYS A 9 24.48 0.78 -6.09
C LYS A 9 25.06 0.71 -7.50
N GLU A 10 26.04 -0.17 -7.74
CA GLU A 10 26.60 -0.43 -9.08
C GLU A 10 25.52 -0.98 -10.03
N ALA A 11 24.78 -2.02 -9.60
CA ALA A 11 23.66 -2.56 -10.37
C ALA A 11 22.61 -1.50 -10.68
N PHE A 12 22.31 -0.60 -9.74
CA PHE A 12 21.38 0.51 -9.97
C PHE A 12 21.90 1.52 -10.99
N ILE A 13 23.20 1.86 -10.96
CA ILE A 13 23.84 2.77 -11.92
C ILE A 13 23.83 2.17 -13.33
N ASP A 14 23.96 0.85 -13.43
CA ASP A 14 23.92 0.10 -14.69
C ASP A 14 22.48 -0.23 -15.16
N ASP A 15 21.46 0.39 -14.55
CA ASP A 15 20.03 0.17 -14.81
C ASP A 15 19.53 -1.28 -14.59
N HIS A 16 20.29 -2.13 -13.90
CA HIS A 16 19.89 -3.48 -13.48
C HIS A 16 19.05 -3.43 -12.19
N PHE A 17 17.84 -2.87 -12.28
CA PHE A 17 17.03 -2.54 -11.10
C PHE A 17 16.53 -3.76 -10.31
N GLU A 18 16.18 -4.87 -10.97
CA GLU A 18 15.77 -6.10 -10.28
C GLU A 18 16.92 -6.65 -9.44
N LEU A 19 18.13 -6.70 -10.02
CA LEU A 19 19.33 -7.11 -9.30
C LEU A 19 19.65 -6.16 -8.14
N ALA A 20 19.48 -4.86 -8.33
CA ALA A 20 19.66 -3.88 -7.26
C ALA A 20 18.68 -4.16 -6.09
N VAL A 21 17.40 -4.44 -6.37
CA VAL A 21 16.41 -4.81 -5.35
C VAL A 21 16.82 -6.08 -4.60
N ASP A 22 17.28 -7.11 -5.30
CA ASP A 22 17.73 -8.37 -4.67
C ASP A 22 18.94 -8.16 -3.77
N LEU A 23 19.93 -7.39 -4.24
CA LEU A 23 21.13 -7.09 -3.47
C LEU A 23 20.82 -6.20 -2.26
N TYR A 24 19.95 -5.20 -2.39
CA TYR A 24 19.47 -4.42 -1.24
C TYR A 24 18.69 -5.28 -0.26
N THR A 25 17.88 -6.22 -0.73
CA THR A 25 17.14 -7.16 0.13
C THR A 25 18.09 -8.01 0.98
N GLN A 26 19.15 -8.54 0.36
CA GLN A 26 20.21 -9.27 1.08
C GLN A 26 20.96 -8.34 2.06
N ALA A 27 21.27 -7.11 1.66
CA ALA A 27 21.92 -6.14 2.54
C ALA A 27 21.05 -5.79 3.77
N ILE A 28 19.74 -5.62 3.57
CA ILE A 28 18.76 -5.35 4.62
C ILE A 28 18.68 -6.52 5.60
N ALA A 29 18.70 -7.76 5.10
CA ALA A 29 18.70 -8.94 5.98
C ALA A 29 19.92 -8.98 6.91
N LEU A 30 21.06 -8.42 6.48
CA LEU A 30 22.26 -8.31 7.32
C LEU A 30 22.26 -7.08 8.24
N ASN A 31 21.64 -5.98 7.81
CA ASN A 31 21.55 -4.74 8.58
C ASN A 31 20.16 -4.09 8.48
N PRO A 32 19.16 -4.61 9.22
CA PRO A 32 17.77 -4.16 9.12
C PRO A 32 17.53 -2.79 9.77
N ALA A 33 18.55 -2.22 10.43
CA ALA A 33 18.50 -0.92 11.08
C ALA A 33 19.07 0.22 10.21
N ASN A 34 19.60 -0.08 9.01
CA ASN A 34 20.14 0.94 8.12
C ASN A 34 19.04 1.57 7.25
N PRO A 35 18.64 2.84 7.48
CA PRO A 35 17.59 3.51 6.72
C PRO A 35 17.95 3.73 5.25
N ASP A 36 19.24 3.89 4.93
CA ASP A 36 19.71 4.14 3.55
C ASP A 36 19.40 2.96 2.63
N LEU A 37 19.53 1.71 3.12
CA LEU A 37 19.26 0.52 2.32
C LEU A 37 17.79 0.46 1.89
N PHE A 38 16.87 0.82 2.77
CA PHE A 38 15.45 0.91 2.44
C PHE A 38 15.18 2.08 1.48
N ALA A 39 15.74 3.26 1.73
CA ALA A 39 15.53 4.42 0.84
C ALA A 39 16.07 4.17 -0.58
N ASP A 40 17.19 3.46 -0.70
CA ASP A 40 17.78 3.12 -1.99
C ASP A 40 17.02 1.98 -2.68
N ARG A 41 16.55 0.96 -1.93
CA ARG A 41 15.66 -0.08 -2.48
C ARG A 41 14.32 0.50 -2.95
N ALA A 42 13.77 1.48 -2.23
CA ALA A 42 12.58 2.21 -2.66
C ALA A 42 12.80 2.88 -4.02
N GLN A 43 13.99 3.46 -4.25
CA GLN A 43 14.33 4.07 -5.54
C GLN A 43 14.41 3.03 -6.67
N ALA A 44 14.97 1.85 -6.42
CA ALA A 44 14.98 0.76 -7.38
C ALA A 44 13.55 0.27 -7.68
N ASN A 45 12.72 0.09 -6.65
CA ASN A 45 11.30 -0.25 -6.80
C ASN A 45 10.50 0.79 -7.61
N ILE A 46 10.77 2.09 -7.43
CA ILE A 46 10.17 3.15 -8.28
C ILE A 46 10.53 2.95 -9.75
N LYS A 47 11.79 2.57 -10.05
CA LYS A 47 12.23 2.33 -11.43
C LYS A 47 11.55 1.12 -12.06
N LEU A 48 11.21 0.12 -11.24
CA LEU A 48 10.45 -1.07 -11.63
C LEU A 48 8.92 -0.84 -11.67
N ASN A 49 8.44 0.35 -11.30
CA ASN A 49 7.01 0.64 -11.11
C ASN A 49 6.34 -0.16 -9.97
N ASN A 50 7.13 -0.71 -9.05
CA ASN A 50 6.69 -1.37 -7.82
C ASN A 50 6.40 -0.31 -6.74
N PHE A 51 5.39 0.53 -6.98
CA PHE A 51 5.18 1.74 -6.19
C PHE A 51 4.72 1.44 -4.75
N THR A 52 3.93 0.38 -4.54
CA THR A 52 3.48 -0.06 -3.21
C THR A 52 4.67 -0.50 -2.34
N GLU A 53 5.60 -1.24 -2.92
CA GLU A 53 6.85 -1.69 -2.29
C GLU A 53 7.77 -0.50 -2.01
N ALA A 54 7.84 0.46 -2.94
CA ALA A 54 8.59 1.69 -2.74
C ALA A 54 8.04 2.53 -1.57
N VAL A 55 6.72 2.64 -1.42
CA VAL A 55 6.10 3.31 -0.25
C VAL A 55 6.43 2.56 1.04
N ALA A 56 6.41 1.22 1.03
CA ALA A 56 6.77 0.41 2.21
C ALA A 56 8.21 0.67 2.64
N ASP A 57 9.15 0.60 1.70
CA ASP A 57 10.57 0.82 1.92
C ASP A 57 10.85 2.25 2.38
N ALA A 58 10.28 3.25 1.71
CA ALA A 58 10.45 4.65 2.10
C ALA A 58 9.89 4.91 3.51
N SER A 59 8.73 4.33 3.85
CA SER A 59 8.13 4.43 5.18
C SER A 59 8.93 3.67 6.24
N ARG A 60 9.70 2.65 5.86
CA ARG A 60 10.66 2.00 6.77
C ARG A 60 11.90 2.85 7.00
N ALA A 61 12.46 3.43 5.94
CA ALA A 61 13.57 4.36 6.06
C ALA A 61 13.23 5.54 6.99
N ILE A 62 12.05 6.15 6.83
CA ILE A 62 11.57 7.26 7.68
C ILE A 62 11.41 6.85 9.14
N ALA A 63 10.90 5.64 9.40
CA ALA A 63 10.72 5.16 10.78
C ALA A 63 12.05 4.85 11.47
N LEU A 64 13.07 4.45 10.72
CA LEU A 64 14.43 4.23 11.23
C LEU A 64 15.18 5.54 11.41
N ASP A 65 15.01 6.50 10.48
CA ASP A 65 15.58 7.84 10.55
C ASP A 65 14.63 8.88 9.93
N ALA A 66 13.95 9.61 10.81
CA ALA A 66 13.01 10.67 10.42
C ALA A 66 13.72 11.92 9.87
N SER A 67 15.05 12.00 9.90
CA SER A 67 15.82 13.11 9.31
C SER A 67 16.24 12.83 7.86
N LEU A 68 15.98 11.62 7.34
CA LEU A 68 16.42 11.21 6.02
C LEU A 68 15.53 11.78 4.90
N ALA A 69 15.81 13.01 4.47
CA ALA A 69 15.04 13.73 3.45
C ALA A 69 14.79 12.90 2.17
N LYS A 70 15.79 12.14 1.69
CA LYS A 70 15.63 11.31 0.48
C LYS A 70 14.53 10.25 0.62
N ALA A 71 14.26 9.73 1.82
CA ALA A 71 13.21 8.75 2.04
C ALA A 71 11.82 9.37 1.84
N TYR A 72 11.60 10.59 2.35
CA TYR A 72 10.39 11.37 2.09
C TYR A 72 10.18 11.64 0.61
N LEU A 73 11.26 11.97 -0.10
CA LEU A 73 11.22 12.16 -1.55
C LEU A 73 10.80 10.87 -2.28
N ARG A 74 11.33 9.70 -1.88
CA ARG A 74 10.90 8.41 -2.46
C ARG A 74 9.43 8.12 -2.17
N LYS A 75 8.98 8.34 -0.93
CA LYS A 75 7.57 8.16 -0.53
C LYS A 75 6.66 9.04 -1.39
N GLY A 76 6.98 10.33 -1.49
CA GLY A 76 6.23 11.30 -2.29
C GLY A 76 6.08 10.87 -3.75
N ILE A 77 7.19 10.52 -4.42
CA ILE A 77 7.17 10.09 -5.82
C ILE A 77 6.35 8.81 -6.00
N ALA A 78 6.52 7.82 -5.13
CA ALA A 78 5.79 6.57 -5.22
C ALA A 78 4.28 6.79 -5.00
N CYS A 79 3.89 7.63 -4.03
CA CYS A 79 2.50 8.00 -3.80
C CYS A 79 1.90 8.77 -4.99
N MET A 80 2.63 9.70 -5.63
CA MET A 80 2.15 10.37 -6.86
C MET A 80 1.88 9.36 -7.98
N LYS A 81 2.74 8.35 -8.14
CA LYS A 81 2.54 7.27 -9.13
C LYS A 81 1.38 6.34 -8.80
N LEU A 82 0.92 6.35 -7.54
CA LEU A 82 -0.28 5.66 -7.09
C LEU A 82 -1.53 6.55 -7.10
N GLU A 83 -1.40 7.83 -7.51
CA GLU A 83 -2.45 8.85 -7.48
C GLU A 83 -2.95 9.17 -6.04
N GLU A 84 -2.06 8.99 -5.06
CA GLU A 84 -2.24 9.38 -3.66
C GLU A 84 -1.61 10.76 -3.41
N TYR A 85 -2.18 11.78 -4.04
CA TYR A 85 -1.59 13.12 -4.12
C TYR A 85 -1.53 13.88 -2.79
N GLN A 86 -2.51 13.73 -1.89
CA GLN A 86 -2.42 14.36 -0.56
C GLN A 86 -1.35 13.68 0.29
N THR A 87 -1.30 12.35 0.24
CA THR A 87 -0.28 11.55 0.94
C THR A 87 1.12 11.89 0.43
N ALA A 88 1.25 12.03 -0.90
CA ALA A 88 2.48 12.44 -1.55
C ALA A 88 2.90 13.85 -1.10
N LYS A 89 1.98 14.82 -1.17
CA LYS A 89 2.23 16.20 -0.76
C LYS A 89 2.70 16.28 0.69
N ALA A 90 2.00 15.64 1.62
CA ALA A 90 2.38 15.64 3.03
C ALA A 90 3.79 15.06 3.25
N ALA A 91 4.13 13.96 2.57
CA ALA A 91 5.47 13.39 2.62
C ALA A 91 6.53 14.35 2.06
N LEU A 92 6.25 14.99 0.92
CA LEU A 92 7.16 15.94 0.28
C LEU A 92 7.38 17.20 1.13
N GLU A 93 6.33 17.73 1.77
CA GLU A 93 6.43 18.88 2.69
C GLU A 93 7.29 18.54 3.90
N ALA A 94 7.12 17.35 4.49
CA ALA A 94 7.98 16.87 5.56
C ALA A 94 9.44 16.76 5.11
N GLY A 95 9.71 16.20 3.92
CA GLY A 95 11.05 16.12 3.34
C GLY A 95 11.67 17.51 3.04
N ALA A 96 10.88 18.44 2.50
CA ALA A 96 11.31 19.79 2.20
C ALA A 96 11.76 20.56 3.45
N SER A 97 11.11 20.30 4.58
CA SER A 97 11.49 20.90 5.87
C SER A 97 12.88 20.46 6.36
N LEU A 98 13.34 19.28 5.94
CA LEU A 98 14.64 18.72 6.30
C LEU A 98 15.76 19.14 5.34
N ALA A 99 15.42 19.44 4.08
CA ALA A 99 16.35 19.84 3.03
C ALA A 99 15.90 21.15 2.36
N PRO A 100 15.92 22.30 3.08
CA PRO A 100 15.48 23.57 2.54
C PRO A 100 16.35 23.98 1.35
N GLY A 101 15.71 24.32 0.23
CA GLY A 101 16.40 24.72 -1.01
C GLY A 101 16.53 23.63 -2.06
N GLU A 102 16.17 22.38 -1.76
CA GLU A 102 16.07 21.35 -2.80
C GLU A 102 14.80 21.54 -3.63
N SER A 103 14.95 22.07 -4.84
CA SER A 103 13.85 22.42 -5.76
C SER A 103 12.97 21.24 -6.17
N ARG A 104 13.49 20.01 -6.06
CA ARG A 104 12.74 18.81 -6.40
C ARG A 104 11.49 18.65 -5.53
N PHE A 105 11.59 18.94 -4.22
CA PHE A 105 10.41 18.89 -3.35
C PHE A 105 9.37 19.92 -3.75
N THR A 106 9.77 21.18 -3.94
CA THR A 106 8.84 22.26 -4.28
C THR A 106 8.14 22.03 -5.61
N ASN A 107 8.84 21.48 -6.60
CA ASN A 107 8.24 21.14 -7.90
C ASN A 107 7.19 20.03 -7.77
N LEU A 108 7.53 18.95 -7.05
CA LEU A 108 6.60 17.83 -6.86
C LEU A 108 5.40 18.21 -5.99
N ILE A 109 5.57 19.09 -4.99
CA ILE A 109 4.46 19.64 -4.20
C ILE A 109 3.49 20.40 -5.10
N LYS A 110 4.01 21.25 -6.01
CA LYS A 110 3.20 21.98 -6.98
C LYS A 110 2.44 21.04 -7.91
N GLU A 111 3.10 19.98 -8.41
CA GLU A 111 2.43 18.95 -9.22
C GLU A 111 1.32 18.25 -8.42
N CYS A 112 1.53 17.95 -7.14
CA CYS A 112 0.47 17.39 -6.29
C CYS A 112 -0.70 18.36 -6.14
N ASP A 113 -0.45 19.66 -5.91
CA ASP A 113 -1.49 20.67 -5.79
C ASP A 113 -2.36 20.78 -7.05
N GLU A 114 -1.73 20.71 -8.23
CA GLU A 114 -2.43 20.70 -9.52
C GLU A 114 -3.34 19.46 -9.65
N CYS A 115 -2.82 18.26 -9.40
CA CYS A 115 -3.60 17.02 -9.44
C CYS A 115 -4.76 17.02 -8.43
N ILE A 116 -4.52 17.52 -7.21
CA ILE A 116 -5.57 17.66 -6.17
C ILE A 116 -6.69 18.60 -6.63
N ALA A 117 -6.33 19.74 -7.26
CA ALA A 117 -7.31 20.68 -7.79
C ALA A 117 -8.15 20.06 -8.92
N GLU A 118 -7.54 19.24 -9.77
CA GLU A 118 -8.25 18.52 -10.84
C GLU A 118 -9.24 17.48 -10.29
N GLU A 119 -8.84 16.67 -9.29
CA GLU A 119 -9.72 15.68 -8.66
C GLU A 119 -10.93 16.34 -7.97
N THR A 120 -10.71 17.47 -7.31
CA THR A 120 -11.77 18.20 -6.60
C THR A 120 -12.69 19.00 -7.54
N GLY A 121 -12.18 19.45 -8.69
CA GLY A 121 -12.95 20.18 -9.71
C GLY A 121 -13.87 19.29 -10.56
N GLY A 122 -13.61 17.98 -10.64
CA GLY A 122 -14.35 17.03 -11.50
C GLY A 122 -15.64 16.43 -10.91
N SER A 123 -15.91 16.58 -9.61
CA SER A 123 -17.06 15.93 -8.95
C SER A 123 -18.32 16.82 -8.89
N LYS A 124 -19.13 16.83 -9.96
CA LYS A 124 -20.58 17.09 -9.89
C LYS A 124 -21.34 16.08 -10.77
N ASN A 125 -22.33 15.41 -10.13
CA ASN A 125 -23.38 14.51 -10.67
C ASN A 125 -22.96 13.01 -10.74
N HIS A 126 -23.73 11.99 -10.31
CA HIS A 126 -25.16 11.83 -10.01
C HIS A 126 -25.39 10.75 -8.93
N ALA A 127 -26.48 10.93 -8.16
CA ALA A 127 -27.06 9.98 -7.22
C ALA A 127 -28.30 9.26 -7.82
N ALA A 128 -28.65 8.11 -7.20
CA ALA A 128 -29.89 7.30 -7.35
C ALA A 128 -30.06 6.58 -8.70
N ASP A 129 -30.45 5.30 -8.82
CA ASP A 129 -31.34 4.44 -8.03
C ASP A 129 -31.00 2.95 -8.27
N ALA A 130 -31.37 2.08 -7.32
CA ALA A 130 -31.48 0.62 -7.48
C ALA A 130 -32.94 0.25 -7.87
N PRO A 131 -33.28 -0.96 -8.39
CA PRO A 131 -33.18 -2.20 -7.61
C PRO A 131 -32.86 -3.52 -8.36
N VAL A 132 -32.18 -4.40 -7.62
CA VAL A 132 -32.29 -5.87 -7.46
C VAL A 132 -33.02 -6.72 -8.53
N ASN A 133 -32.36 -7.76 -9.04
CA ASN A 133 -32.99 -9.08 -9.21
C ASN A 133 -32.00 -10.27 -9.25
N THR A 134 -32.49 -11.36 -8.64
CA THR A 134 -31.87 -12.63 -8.21
C THR A 134 -31.92 -13.70 -9.30
N VAL A 135 -30.86 -14.51 -9.53
CA VAL A 135 -30.99 -15.93 -9.99
C VAL A 135 -29.74 -16.76 -9.60
N SER A 136 -29.98 -17.96 -9.08
CA SER A 136 -29.04 -19.05 -8.73
C SER A 136 -28.88 -20.09 -9.85
N ILE A 137 -27.68 -20.68 -10.05
CA ILE A 137 -27.42 -22.05 -10.60
C ILE A 137 -26.03 -22.49 -10.08
N LYS A 138 -25.85 -23.41 -9.12
CA LYS A 138 -25.76 -24.90 -9.15
C LYS A 138 -24.59 -25.53 -9.94
N ASP A 139 -23.63 -26.03 -9.16
CA ASP A 139 -22.75 -27.21 -9.25
C ASP A 139 -22.54 -27.93 -10.59
N VAL A 140 -21.26 -28.10 -10.98
CA VAL A 140 -20.71 -29.37 -11.51
C VAL A 140 -19.20 -29.45 -11.21
N GLU A 141 -18.82 -30.43 -10.38
CA GLU A 141 -17.48 -31.07 -10.32
C GLU A 141 -17.52 -32.29 -11.27
N PRO A 142 -16.39 -32.81 -11.82
CA PRO A 142 -15.51 -33.65 -10.99
C PRO A 142 -14.00 -33.66 -11.34
N GLU A 143 -13.21 -34.01 -10.31
CA GLU A 143 -12.07 -34.97 -10.21
C GLU A 143 -11.09 -35.17 -11.40
N ASP A 144 -9.81 -35.51 -11.26
CA ASP A 144 -8.84 -35.70 -10.16
C ASP A 144 -7.56 -36.21 -10.85
N THR A 145 -6.34 -35.74 -10.53
CA THR A 145 -5.11 -36.57 -10.66
C THR A 145 -3.95 -36.00 -9.84
N SER A 146 -3.51 -36.83 -8.90
CA SER A 146 -2.36 -36.73 -8.01
C SER A 146 -0.99 -36.65 -8.69
N SER A 147 -0.07 -35.86 -8.11
CA SER A 147 1.37 -36.15 -8.06
C SER A 147 2.01 -35.48 -6.84
N GLN A 148 2.48 -36.29 -5.89
CA GLN A 148 3.06 -35.87 -4.60
C GLN A 148 4.56 -35.53 -4.73
N ALA A 149 4.94 -34.39 -4.18
CA ALA A 149 6.32 -34.04 -3.79
C ALA A 149 6.33 -33.78 -2.26
N PRO A 150 7.45 -34.03 -1.57
CA PRO A 150 7.48 -34.15 -0.11
C PRO A 150 7.03 -32.87 0.61
N MET A 151 6.02 -33.01 1.47
CA MET A 151 5.40 -31.93 2.24
C MET A 151 6.35 -31.39 3.32
N VAL A 152 6.85 -30.16 3.12
CA VAL A 152 7.12 -29.27 4.24
C VAL A 152 5.75 -28.83 4.75
N ILE A 153 5.38 -29.23 5.97
CA ILE A 153 4.12 -28.81 6.60
C ILE A 153 4.15 -27.28 6.67
N PRO A 154 3.27 -26.53 6.00
CA PRO A 154 3.21 -25.09 6.16
C PRO A 154 2.73 -24.84 7.58
N SER A 155 3.59 -24.29 8.44
CA SER A 155 3.15 -23.76 9.72
C SER A 155 2.04 -22.75 9.44
N LYS A 156 0.87 -22.90 10.09
CA LYS A 156 -0.25 -21.96 9.92
C LYS A 156 0.27 -20.51 10.03
N PRO A 157 -0.13 -19.61 9.12
CA PRO A 157 0.34 -18.24 9.16
C PRO A 157 -0.01 -17.66 10.53
N LYS A 158 1.03 -17.15 11.21
CA LYS A 158 0.95 -16.60 12.56
C LYS A 158 -0.05 -15.45 12.67
N TYR A 159 -0.21 -14.70 11.58
CA TYR A 159 -1.14 -13.61 11.42
C TYR A 159 -2.15 -13.96 10.34
N ARG A 160 -3.43 -13.72 10.62
CA ARG A 160 -4.51 -13.75 9.62
C ARG A 160 -5.27 -12.44 9.69
N HIS A 161 -5.82 -12.00 8.57
CA HIS A 161 -6.64 -10.81 8.54
C HIS A 161 -7.99 -11.09 7.88
N GLU A 162 -9.00 -10.33 8.30
CA GLU A 162 -10.33 -10.32 7.71
C GLU A 162 -10.81 -8.88 7.62
N PHE A 163 -11.76 -8.60 6.72
CA PHE A 163 -12.41 -7.31 6.67
C PHE A 163 -13.91 -7.46 6.53
N TYR A 164 -14.64 -6.46 7.01
CA TYR A 164 -16.03 -6.23 6.68
C TYR A 164 -16.24 -4.74 6.46
N GLN A 165 -17.41 -4.34 5.97
CA GLN A 165 -17.67 -2.94 5.64
C GLN A 165 -19.08 -2.51 5.98
N LYS A 166 -19.22 -1.21 6.18
CA LYS A 166 -20.46 -0.45 6.27
C LYS A 166 -20.48 0.59 5.14
N PRO A 167 -21.57 1.36 4.96
CA PRO A 167 -21.60 2.44 3.98
C PRO A 167 -20.46 3.45 4.17
N GLU A 168 -20.14 3.82 5.41
CA GLU A 168 -19.17 4.89 5.70
C GLU A 168 -17.78 4.40 6.11
N GLU A 169 -17.63 3.13 6.51
CA GLU A 169 -16.36 2.61 7.03
C GLU A 169 -16.05 1.19 6.52
N VAL A 170 -14.77 0.89 6.38
CA VAL A 170 -14.23 -0.47 6.25
C VAL A 170 -13.54 -0.83 7.56
N VAL A 171 -13.78 -2.03 8.07
CA VAL A 171 -13.13 -2.52 9.28
C VAL A 171 -12.24 -3.69 8.93
N VAL A 172 -10.94 -3.56 9.19
CA VAL A 172 -9.94 -4.61 9.00
C VAL A 172 -9.53 -5.14 10.37
N SER A 173 -9.50 -6.46 10.55
CA SER A 173 -9.04 -7.11 11.77
C SER A 173 -7.82 -7.96 11.47
N ILE A 174 -6.69 -7.68 12.12
CA ILE A 174 -5.49 -8.54 12.08
C ILE A 174 -5.46 -9.33 13.39
N PHE A 175 -5.63 -10.64 13.31
CA PHE A 175 -5.71 -11.51 14.47
C PHE A 175 -4.32 -11.91 14.96
N ALA A 176 -4.04 -11.54 16.21
CA ALA A 176 -2.80 -11.81 16.92
C ALA A 176 -3.05 -11.67 18.42
N LYS A 177 -2.45 -12.54 19.23
CA LYS A 177 -2.63 -12.52 20.69
C LYS A 177 -1.46 -11.83 21.37
N GLY A 178 -1.76 -11.09 22.44
CA GLY A 178 -0.74 -10.56 23.37
C GLY A 178 0.14 -9.44 22.79
N LEU A 179 -0.33 -8.72 21.77
CA LEU A 179 0.42 -7.60 21.21
C LEU A 179 0.43 -6.39 22.16
N GLN A 180 1.59 -5.78 22.32
CA GLN A 180 1.77 -4.50 23.01
C GLN A 180 1.69 -3.35 22.00
N ALA A 181 1.22 -2.18 22.45
CA ALA A 181 1.13 -0.99 21.59
C ALA A 181 2.50 -0.55 21.04
N SER A 182 3.57 -0.71 21.81
CA SER A 182 4.94 -0.39 21.40
C SER A 182 5.47 -1.26 20.25
N TRP A 183 4.85 -2.42 19.98
CA TRP A 183 5.26 -3.32 18.90
C TRP A 183 4.55 -3.01 17.58
N ILE A 184 3.58 -2.11 17.58
CA ILE A 184 2.72 -1.84 16.43
C ILE A 184 2.99 -0.44 15.92
N SER A 185 3.29 -0.33 14.63
CA SER A 185 3.33 0.93 13.90
C SER A 185 2.26 0.94 12.83
N VAL A 186 1.52 2.04 12.72
CA VAL A 186 0.41 2.20 11.76
C VAL A 186 0.56 3.52 11.03
N ASP A 187 0.43 3.49 9.71
CA ASP A 187 0.37 4.68 8.85
C ASP A 187 -0.85 4.55 7.92
N PHE A 188 -1.65 5.60 7.83
CA PHE A 188 -2.81 5.66 6.94
C PHE A 188 -2.47 6.59 5.77
N GLY A 189 -2.37 6.03 4.57
CA GLY A 189 -2.36 6.77 3.31
C GLY A 189 -3.78 6.95 2.77
N GLU A 190 -3.93 7.70 1.68
CA GLU A 190 -5.22 7.89 1.01
C GLU A 190 -5.77 6.61 0.41
N GLN A 191 -4.92 5.67 0.00
CA GLN A 191 -5.35 4.37 -0.50
C GLN A 191 -4.48 3.22 0.06
N ILE A 192 -3.72 3.46 1.12
CA ILE A 192 -2.84 2.46 1.73
C ILE A 192 -3.11 2.38 3.24
N LEU A 193 -3.20 1.15 3.76
CA LEU A 193 -3.10 0.88 5.19
C LEU A 193 -1.74 0.21 5.45
N SER A 194 -0.79 0.89 6.08
CA SER A 194 0.49 0.28 6.45
C SER A 194 0.49 -0.13 7.93
N VAL A 195 0.66 -1.42 8.19
CA VAL A 195 0.76 -1.99 9.53
C VAL A 195 2.05 -2.78 9.65
N ARG A 196 2.84 -2.47 10.67
CA ARG A 196 4.00 -3.26 11.09
C ARG A 196 3.82 -3.77 12.50
N ILE A 197 4.16 -5.04 12.71
CA ILE A 197 4.15 -5.71 14.01
C ILE A 197 5.54 -6.30 14.24
N GLU A 198 6.28 -5.71 15.17
CA GLU A 198 7.66 -6.09 15.51
C GLU A 198 7.71 -6.62 16.94
N VAL A 199 7.57 -7.94 17.06
CA VAL A 199 7.66 -8.60 18.37
C VAL A 199 9.13 -8.97 18.62
N PRO A 200 9.70 -8.65 19.80
CA PRO A 200 11.07 -9.00 20.11
C PRO A 200 11.36 -10.50 19.96
N GLY A 201 12.38 -10.83 19.16
CA GLY A 201 12.80 -12.21 18.91
C GLY A 201 12.00 -12.95 17.83
N GLU A 202 11.11 -12.27 17.12
CA GLU A 202 10.31 -12.86 16.04
C GLU A 202 10.47 -12.06 14.75
N ASP A 203 10.20 -12.70 13.61
CA ASP A 203 10.17 -12.01 12.33
C ASP A 203 9.04 -10.98 12.30
N GLY A 204 9.36 -9.78 11.82
CA GLY A 204 8.43 -8.67 11.72
C GLY A 204 7.33 -8.95 10.68
N TYR A 205 6.08 -8.73 11.07
CA TYR A 205 4.94 -8.84 10.16
C TYR A 205 4.61 -7.49 9.54
N HIS A 206 4.44 -7.49 8.22
CA HIS A 206 4.18 -6.32 7.40
C HIS A 206 2.89 -6.54 6.62
N PHE A 207 1.94 -5.63 6.77
CA PHE A 207 0.66 -5.65 6.05
C PHE A 207 0.42 -4.27 5.45
N GLN A 208 0.55 -4.19 4.13
CA GLN A 208 0.43 -2.92 3.40
C GLN A 208 -0.37 -3.06 2.10
N PRO A 209 -1.68 -3.39 2.18
CA PRO A 209 -2.51 -3.44 0.98
C PRO A 209 -2.66 -2.06 0.35
N ARG A 210 -2.66 -2.00 -0.99
CA ARG A 210 -3.35 -0.93 -1.71
C ARG A 210 -4.84 -1.21 -1.62
N LEU A 211 -5.55 -0.40 -0.85
CA LEU A 211 -6.97 -0.54 -0.56
C LEU A 211 -7.82 -0.37 -1.82
N PHE A 212 -8.98 -1.01 -1.87
CA PHE A 212 -9.90 -0.95 -3.01
C PHE A 212 -10.28 0.48 -3.39
N GLY A 213 -10.58 1.33 -2.41
CA GLY A 213 -10.95 2.73 -2.62
C GLY A 213 -10.21 3.67 -1.67
N LYS A 214 -10.32 4.97 -1.93
CA LYS A 214 -9.70 5.99 -1.07
C LYS A 214 -10.36 6.02 0.32
N ILE A 215 -9.55 6.30 1.32
CA ILE A 215 -9.94 6.51 2.72
C ILE A 215 -9.61 7.95 3.14
N ILE A 216 -10.14 8.38 4.28
CA ILE A 216 -9.83 9.68 4.88
C ILE A 216 -8.87 9.44 6.06
N PRO A 217 -7.54 9.60 5.90
CA PRO A 217 -6.55 9.22 6.90
C PRO A 217 -6.84 9.77 8.30
N ASP A 218 -7.16 11.06 8.40
CA ASP A 218 -7.43 11.75 9.68
C ASP A 218 -8.67 11.24 10.43
N LYS A 219 -9.56 10.51 9.74
CA LYS A 219 -10.76 9.90 10.33
C LYS A 219 -10.59 8.40 10.60
N CYS A 220 -9.45 7.82 10.21
CA CYS A 220 -9.13 6.44 10.47
C CYS A 220 -8.61 6.26 11.90
N LYS A 221 -8.87 5.09 12.48
CA LYS A 221 -8.44 4.76 13.85
C LYS A 221 -8.18 3.28 13.98
N TYR A 222 -7.39 2.89 14.98
CA TYR A 222 -7.20 1.49 15.31
C TYR A 222 -7.29 1.26 16.82
N ASN A 223 -7.60 0.03 17.20
CA ASN A 223 -7.67 -0.41 18.58
C ASN A 223 -6.99 -1.77 18.75
N ILE A 224 -6.16 -1.90 19.78
CA ILE A 224 -5.46 -3.14 20.11
C ILE A 224 -6.28 -3.88 21.17
N LEU A 225 -6.70 -5.09 20.83
CA LEU A 225 -7.45 -5.98 21.69
C LEU A 225 -6.60 -7.21 22.05
N SER A 226 -7.06 -8.00 23.02
CA SER A 226 -6.33 -9.20 23.49
C SER A 226 -6.09 -10.25 22.41
N THR A 227 -6.93 -10.29 21.36
CA THR A 227 -6.90 -11.32 20.31
C THR A 227 -6.75 -10.76 18.89
N LYS A 228 -6.75 -9.44 18.71
CA LYS A 228 -6.65 -8.79 17.39
C LYS A 228 -6.32 -7.31 17.49
N VAL A 229 -5.88 -6.73 16.39
CA VAL A 229 -5.88 -5.29 16.15
C VAL A 229 -6.99 -4.97 15.17
N GLU A 230 -7.88 -4.06 15.52
CA GLU A 230 -8.99 -3.63 14.67
C GLU A 230 -8.72 -2.23 14.12
N PHE A 231 -8.72 -2.10 12.80
CA PHE A 231 -8.56 -0.85 12.06
C PHE A 231 -9.91 -0.45 11.50
N ARG A 232 -10.32 0.80 11.72
CA ARG A 232 -11.52 1.40 11.17
C ARG A 232 -11.11 2.48 10.21
N LEU A 233 -11.40 2.24 8.94
CA LEU A 233 -11.01 3.06 7.81
C LEU A 233 -12.24 3.83 7.34
N ALA A 234 -12.23 5.15 7.46
CA ALA A 234 -13.31 5.99 6.96
C ALA A 234 -13.22 6.07 5.44
N LYS A 235 -14.28 5.67 4.72
CA LYS A 235 -14.29 5.73 3.25
C LYS A 235 -14.34 7.20 2.79
N ALA A 236 -13.55 7.53 1.77
CA ALA A 236 -13.65 8.83 1.11
C ALA A 236 -14.97 8.98 0.34
N GLU A 237 -15.50 7.87 -0.19
CA GLU A 237 -16.78 7.78 -0.88
C GLU A 237 -17.76 6.88 -0.10
N PRO A 238 -18.62 7.46 0.76
CA PRO A 238 -19.65 6.72 1.45
C PRO A 238 -20.62 6.03 0.48
N GLY A 239 -21.02 4.80 0.82
CA GLY A 239 -21.97 4.01 0.03
C GLY A 239 -21.34 3.11 -1.03
N VAL A 240 -20.09 3.34 -1.42
CA VAL A 240 -19.38 2.46 -2.36
C VAL A 240 -19.09 1.11 -1.71
N HIS A 241 -19.50 0.03 -2.37
CA HIS A 241 -19.22 -1.34 -1.92
C HIS A 241 -17.84 -1.82 -2.39
N TRP A 242 -17.02 -2.28 -1.46
CA TRP A 242 -15.70 -2.82 -1.73
C TRP A 242 -15.79 -4.33 -1.91
N ALA A 243 -15.71 -4.83 -3.15
CA ALA A 243 -15.79 -6.26 -3.44
C ALA A 243 -14.60 -7.06 -2.86
N SER A 244 -13.47 -6.38 -2.65
CA SER A 244 -12.25 -6.89 -2.04
C SER A 244 -11.67 -5.82 -1.12
N LEU A 245 -10.75 -6.21 -0.23
CA LEU A 245 -9.98 -5.24 0.54
C LEU A 245 -8.98 -4.50 -0.35
N GLU A 246 -8.33 -5.24 -1.25
CA GLU A 246 -7.26 -4.75 -2.11
C GLU A 246 -7.79 -4.28 -3.47
N TYR A 247 -7.13 -3.27 -4.03
CA TYR A 247 -7.36 -2.80 -5.38
C TYR A 247 -6.85 -3.83 -6.40
N ASN A 248 -7.72 -4.27 -7.30
CA ASN A 248 -7.35 -5.07 -8.48
C ASN A 248 -7.70 -4.27 -9.76
N LYS A 249 -6.72 -4.14 -10.67
CA LYS A 249 -6.89 -3.47 -11.96
C LYS A 249 -7.98 -4.13 -12.83
N GLU A 250 -8.19 -5.44 -12.72
CA GLU A 250 -9.22 -6.16 -13.48
C GLU A 250 -10.64 -5.73 -13.08
N THR A 251 -10.88 -5.53 -11.78
CA THR A 251 -12.16 -5.05 -11.24
C THR A 251 -12.46 -3.60 -11.66
N ALA A 252 -11.42 -2.77 -11.81
CA ALA A 252 -11.56 -1.37 -12.24
C ALA A 252 -11.99 -1.21 -13.71
N VAL A 253 -11.63 -2.16 -14.58
CA VAL A 253 -12.01 -2.14 -16.01
C VAL A 253 -13.48 -2.55 -16.20
N VAL A 254 -13.97 -3.53 -15.42
CA VAL A 254 -15.38 -3.96 -15.46
C VAL A 254 -16.33 -2.81 -15.14
N GLN A 255 -15.96 -1.93 -14.20
CA GLN A 255 -16.74 -0.74 -13.87
C GLN A 255 -16.77 0.31 -14.99
N ARG A 256 -15.72 0.42 -15.81
CA ARG A 256 -15.70 1.34 -16.99
C ARG A 256 -16.49 0.79 -18.17
N ILE A 257 -16.46 -0.53 -18.40
CA ILE A 257 -17.15 -1.16 -19.54
C ILE A 257 -18.68 -1.20 -19.33
N ALA A 258 -19.13 -1.36 -18.09
CA ALA A 258 -20.57 -1.41 -17.77
C ALA A 258 -21.34 -0.11 -18.08
N VAL A 259 -20.64 1.00 -18.37
CA VAL A 259 -21.25 2.32 -18.68
C VAL A 259 -21.34 2.59 -20.20
N SER A 260 -20.81 1.70 -21.06
CA SER A 260 -20.70 1.95 -22.50
C SER A 260 -21.00 0.71 -23.36
N SER A 261 -22.22 0.19 -23.29
CA SER A 261 -22.80 -0.50 -24.47
C SER A 261 -24.33 -0.47 -24.45
N GLY A 262 -24.91 0.62 -24.94
CA GLY A 262 -26.33 0.71 -25.30
C GLY A 262 -26.42 1.24 -26.73
N MET A 263 -26.51 0.31 -27.69
CA MET A 263 -26.55 0.55 -29.13
C MET A 263 -27.68 1.51 -29.52
N SER A 264 -27.34 2.55 -30.29
CA SER A 264 -28.29 3.26 -31.13
C SER A 264 -28.59 2.42 -32.37
N ASN A 265 -29.85 2.11 -32.63
CA ASN A 265 -30.36 1.83 -33.97
C ASN A 265 -31.80 2.35 -34.08
N CYS A 266 -32.09 2.82 -35.29
CA CYS A 266 -33.13 3.72 -35.74
C CYS A 266 -34.58 3.39 -35.38
#